data_AF-A0A954UY72-F1
#
_entry.id   AF-A0A954UY72-F1
#
_cell.length_a   1.000
_cell.length_b   1.000
_cell.length_c   1.000
_cell.angle_alpha   90.00
_cell.angle_beta   90.00
_cell.angle_gamma   90.00
#
_symmetry.space_group_name_H-M   'P 1'
#
loop_
_entity.id
_entity.type
_entity.pdbx_description
1 polymer ?
#
loop_
_entity_poly.entity_id
_entity_poly.type
_entity_poly.pdbx_seq_one_letter_code
_entity_poly.pdbx_strand_id
1 'polypeptide(L)'
;PASLDWDLWLGVQESRPYFKDTYHPKTWRAWYGFGVGEMGDMGCHHFDISFDALQLTAPLRVRQLTPGSSGPLWGRQRKVELVFPGSEITADDTVKLTWHDGENRPDASRISLPHGVDQLPESGTFWIGERGSIFKNYRGGNPVVLPEVSFPAERYPTDLAPQNHYHDWVDAILSGRKACDDFSHGGPLSEVVLVGAMADRAAGDWLHWERDSQTFTDNKSATVLVRRAYRDGWQVEGLG
;
A
#
# COMPACT_ATOMS: atom_id res chain seq x y z
N PRO A 1 29.90 -0.50 10.72
CA PRO A 1 31.17 -0.20 9.99
C PRO A 1 31.57 1.24 10.28
N ALA A 2 32.80 1.69 10.01
CA ALA A 2 33.24 3.03 10.42
C ALA A 2 32.36 4.17 9.85
N SER A 3 31.75 3.97 8.68
CA SER A 3 30.89 4.96 8.01
C SER A 3 29.40 4.85 8.32
N LEU A 4 28.99 3.97 9.24
CA LEU A 4 27.59 3.78 9.61
C LEU A 4 27.53 3.42 11.10
N ASP A 5 26.92 4.30 11.88
CA ASP A 5 26.51 3.97 13.24
C ASP A 5 25.40 2.92 13.15
N TRP A 6 25.78 1.68 13.41
CA TRP A 6 24.89 0.54 13.25
C TRP A 6 23.87 0.47 14.37
N ASP A 7 24.24 0.88 15.58
CA ASP A 7 23.29 0.90 16.69
C ASP A 7 22.19 1.93 16.39
N LEU A 8 22.57 3.14 15.99
CA LEU A 8 21.61 4.17 15.60
C LEU A 8 20.73 3.72 14.43
N TRP A 9 21.30 3.05 13.42
CA TRP A 9 20.55 2.56 12.27
C TRP A 9 19.53 1.48 12.63
N LEU A 10 19.83 0.59 13.57
CA LEU A 10 18.88 -0.43 14.05
C LEU A 10 17.66 0.20 14.71
N GLY A 11 17.80 1.40 15.29
CA GLY A 11 16.69 2.14 15.86
C GLY A 11 16.00 1.35 16.97
N VAL A 12 14.69 1.17 16.89
CA VAL A 12 13.89 0.44 17.89
C VAL A 12 14.04 -1.09 17.84
N GLN A 13 14.69 -1.64 16.82
CA GLN A 13 14.78 -3.08 16.60
C GLN A 13 15.80 -3.79 17.48
N GLU A 14 15.60 -5.11 17.66
CA GLU A 14 16.54 -5.99 18.36
C GLU A 14 17.96 -5.88 17.78
N SER A 15 18.93 -5.74 18.67
CA SER A 15 20.36 -5.72 18.36
C SER A 15 20.76 -6.96 17.58
N ARG A 16 21.49 -6.75 16.48
CA ARG A 16 22.04 -7.83 15.64
C ARG A 16 23.34 -7.40 14.98
N PRO A 17 24.22 -8.33 14.58
CA PRO A 17 25.44 -7.98 13.88
C PRO A 17 25.17 -7.28 12.54
N TYR A 18 26.03 -6.34 12.18
CA TYR A 18 26.06 -5.81 10.82
C TYR A 18 26.61 -6.86 9.87
N PHE A 19 25.85 -7.19 8.82
CA PHE A 19 26.30 -7.99 7.71
C PHE A 19 26.30 -7.15 6.43
N LYS A 20 27.44 -7.13 5.74
CA LYS A 20 27.61 -6.39 4.49
C LYS A 20 26.60 -6.90 3.45
N ASP A 21 26.00 -5.98 2.70
CA ASP A 21 25.06 -6.26 1.60
C ASP A 21 23.82 -7.09 2.00
N THR A 22 23.49 -7.13 3.30
CA THR A 22 22.40 -7.95 3.84
C THR A 22 21.17 -7.11 4.20
N TYR A 23 21.35 -5.98 4.88
CA TYR A 23 20.27 -5.07 5.29
C TYR A 23 20.34 -3.71 4.57
N HIS A 24 21.46 -3.03 4.70
CA HIS A 24 21.70 -1.71 4.11
C HIS A 24 22.45 -1.84 2.77
N PRO A 25 22.20 -0.97 1.76
CA PRO A 25 21.31 0.20 1.78
C PRO A 25 19.86 -0.06 1.38
N LYS A 26 19.55 -1.16 0.69
CA LYS A 26 18.26 -1.31 0.01
C LYS A 26 17.48 -2.56 0.40
N THR A 27 18.12 -3.59 0.95
CA THR A 27 17.49 -4.89 1.19
C THR A 27 16.63 -4.91 2.45
N TRP A 28 16.82 -3.98 3.38
CA TRP A 28 16.08 -3.82 4.64
C TRP A 28 14.56 -3.82 4.44
N ARG A 29 14.07 -3.30 3.31
CA ARG A 29 12.64 -3.29 2.97
C ARG A 29 12.00 -4.69 2.94
N ALA A 30 12.79 -5.72 2.64
CA ALA A 30 12.34 -7.11 2.60
C ALA A 30 12.39 -7.82 3.97
N TRP A 31 13.03 -7.21 4.98
CA TRP A 31 13.15 -7.78 6.31
C TRP A 31 11.99 -7.36 7.19
N TYR A 32 11.38 -8.32 7.88
CA TYR A 32 10.22 -8.09 8.76
C TYR A 32 10.48 -7.07 9.87
N GLY A 33 11.71 -7.05 10.40
CA GLY A 33 12.11 -6.11 11.44
C GLY A 33 12.31 -4.67 10.93
N PHE A 34 12.54 -4.46 9.63
CA PHE A 34 12.94 -3.14 9.13
C PHE A 34 11.96 -2.55 8.14
N GLY A 35 11.46 -3.36 7.20
CA GLY A 35 10.52 -2.95 6.18
C GLY A 35 9.18 -3.67 6.27
N VAL A 36 8.41 -3.51 5.21
CA VAL A 36 7.01 -3.99 5.11
C VAL A 36 6.82 -4.82 3.81
N GLY A 37 7.93 -5.19 3.16
CA GLY A 37 7.95 -5.88 1.88
C GLY A 37 7.39 -5.04 0.74
N GLU A 38 7.19 -5.67 -0.43
CA GLU A 38 6.70 -4.99 -1.64
C GLU A 38 5.39 -4.19 -1.44
N MET A 39 4.42 -4.68 -0.66
CA MET A 39 3.15 -4.02 -0.42
C MET A 39 3.29 -2.72 0.38
N GLY A 40 4.23 -2.65 1.33
CA GLY A 40 4.48 -1.38 2.00
C GLY A 40 5.34 -0.42 1.18
N ASP A 41 6.22 -0.94 0.33
CA ASP A 41 7.08 -0.14 -0.57
C ASP A 41 6.27 0.44 -1.75
N MET A 42 5.44 -0.38 -2.38
CA MET A 42 4.72 -0.05 -3.61
C MET A 42 3.22 0.16 -3.42
N GLY A 43 2.61 -0.43 -2.39
CA GLY A 43 1.16 -0.34 -2.18
C GLY A 43 0.71 1.11 -1.97
N CYS A 44 1.47 1.94 -1.25
CA CYS A 44 1.16 3.35 -1.08
C CYS A 44 1.06 4.07 -2.44
N HIS A 45 2.00 3.83 -3.36
CA HIS A 45 1.99 4.41 -4.70
C HIS A 45 0.78 3.99 -5.56
N HIS A 46 0.26 2.78 -5.36
CA HIS A 46 -0.86 2.25 -6.12
C HIS A 46 -2.23 2.58 -5.50
N PHE A 47 -2.28 2.65 -4.17
CA PHE A 47 -3.52 2.85 -3.42
C PHE A 47 -3.87 4.33 -3.29
N ASP A 48 -2.87 5.22 -3.34
CA ASP A 48 -3.03 6.67 -3.23
C ASP A 48 -4.20 7.22 -4.07
N ILE A 49 -4.18 6.99 -5.38
CA ILE A 49 -5.24 7.43 -6.31
C ILE A 49 -6.61 6.83 -5.94
N SER A 50 -6.64 5.59 -5.46
CA SER A 50 -7.90 4.93 -5.08
C SER A 50 -8.45 5.49 -3.76
N PHE A 51 -7.57 5.82 -2.82
CA PHE A 51 -7.94 6.43 -1.55
C PHE A 51 -8.50 7.83 -1.76
N ASP A 52 -7.83 8.64 -2.56
CA ASP A 52 -8.31 9.98 -2.91
C ASP A 52 -9.62 9.91 -3.72
N ALA A 53 -9.64 9.16 -4.82
CA ALA A 53 -10.83 9.12 -5.67
C ALA A 53 -12.02 8.50 -4.95
N LEU A 54 -11.89 7.29 -4.39
CA LEU A 54 -12.99 6.54 -3.81
C LEU A 54 -13.26 6.89 -2.34
N GLN A 55 -12.52 7.83 -1.75
CA GLN A 55 -12.65 8.23 -0.34
C GLN A 55 -12.52 7.02 0.61
N LEU A 56 -11.56 6.13 0.32
CA LEU A 56 -11.35 4.92 1.12
C LEU A 56 -10.78 5.27 2.49
N THR A 57 -11.10 4.42 3.47
CA THR A 57 -10.59 4.52 4.83
C THR A 57 -9.89 3.22 5.23
N ALA A 58 -9.99 2.80 6.50
CA ALA A 58 -9.45 1.52 6.94
C ALA A 58 -10.23 0.35 6.30
N PRO A 59 -9.55 -0.76 5.99
CA PRO A 59 -10.24 -1.97 5.55
C PRO A 59 -11.08 -2.55 6.70
N LEU A 60 -12.24 -3.11 6.37
CA LEU A 60 -13.06 -3.92 7.28
C LEU A 60 -12.39 -5.27 7.57
N ARG A 61 -11.75 -5.84 6.55
CA ARG A 61 -11.08 -7.14 6.63
C ARG A 61 -10.04 -7.33 5.54
N VAL A 62 -9.10 -8.22 5.83
CA VAL A 62 -7.99 -8.58 4.95
C VAL A 62 -7.79 -10.09 4.91
N ARG A 63 -7.32 -10.64 3.79
CA ARG A 63 -6.79 -12.01 3.72
C ARG A 63 -5.63 -12.13 2.75
N GLN A 64 -4.68 -12.99 3.08
CA GLN A 64 -3.59 -13.40 2.20
C GLN A 64 -3.93 -14.78 1.61
N LEU A 65 -4.00 -14.86 0.28
CA LEU A 65 -4.40 -16.07 -0.45
C LEU A 65 -3.21 -16.95 -0.88
N THR A 66 -2.00 -16.43 -0.88
CA THR A 66 -0.78 -17.25 -1.04
C THR A 66 -0.35 -17.83 0.30
N PRO A 67 0.49 -18.88 0.32
CA PRO A 67 1.16 -19.28 1.55
C PRO A 67 1.85 -18.08 2.19
N GLY A 68 1.57 -17.85 3.47
CA GLY A 68 2.19 -16.78 4.24
C GLY A 68 3.68 -17.01 4.46
N SER A 69 4.39 -15.96 4.90
CA SER A 69 5.81 -16.06 5.26
C SER A 69 6.02 -16.28 6.77
N SER A 70 7.20 -16.77 7.12
CA SER A 70 7.68 -16.83 8.50
C SER A 70 9.17 -16.52 8.56
N GLY A 71 9.71 -16.30 9.76
CA GLY A 71 11.11 -15.96 9.95
C GLY A 71 11.41 -14.48 9.69
N PRO A 72 12.62 -14.13 9.20
CA PRO A 72 13.10 -12.75 9.20
C PRO A 72 12.73 -11.93 7.96
N LEU A 73 12.19 -12.58 6.91
CA LEU A 73 11.85 -11.94 5.64
C LEU A 73 10.33 -11.93 5.41
N TRP A 74 9.87 -10.99 4.60
CA TRP A 74 8.53 -10.99 4.03
C TRP A 74 8.43 -11.99 2.86
N GLY A 75 7.20 -12.39 2.52
CA GLY A 75 6.92 -13.22 1.35
C GLY A 75 7.45 -12.59 0.05
N ARG A 76 7.97 -13.42 -0.85
CA ARG A 76 8.47 -12.99 -2.18
C ARG A 76 7.35 -12.69 -3.18
N GLN A 77 6.15 -13.18 -2.89
CA GLN A 77 4.95 -13.04 -3.72
C GLN A 77 3.73 -13.10 -2.81
N ARG A 78 2.70 -12.34 -3.15
CA ARG A 78 1.49 -12.22 -2.36
C ARG A 78 0.28 -12.04 -3.25
N LYS A 79 -0.87 -12.46 -2.73
CA LYS A 79 -2.18 -12.11 -3.25
C LYS A 79 -3.07 -11.74 -2.08
N VAL A 80 -3.14 -10.44 -1.80
CA VAL A 80 -3.87 -9.90 -0.65
C VAL A 80 -5.20 -9.36 -1.13
N GLU A 81 -6.29 -9.78 -0.50
CA GLU A 81 -7.59 -9.16 -0.67
C GLU A 81 -7.93 -8.30 0.55
N LEU A 82 -8.39 -7.09 0.29
CA LEU A 82 -8.85 -6.11 1.27
C LEU A 82 -10.29 -5.74 0.92
N VAL A 83 -11.14 -5.61 1.92
CA VAL A 83 -12.51 -5.10 1.76
C VAL A 83 -12.64 -3.82 2.56
N PHE A 84 -13.11 -2.76 1.92
CA PHE A 84 -13.34 -1.44 2.51
C PHE A 84 -14.84 -1.16 2.58
N PRO A 85 -15.27 -0.26 3.48
CA PRO A 85 -16.55 0.41 3.31
C PRO A 85 -16.63 1.08 1.94
N GLY A 86 -17.82 1.08 1.33
CA GLY A 86 -18.11 1.90 0.17
C GLY A 86 -18.18 3.39 0.50
N SER A 87 -18.25 4.21 -0.54
CA SER A 87 -18.49 5.65 -0.46
C SER A 87 -19.59 6.04 -1.44
N GLU A 88 -19.95 7.33 -1.50
CA GLU A 88 -21.00 7.84 -2.38
C GLU A 88 -20.75 7.56 -3.88
N ILE A 89 -19.50 7.28 -4.26
CA ILE A 89 -19.13 7.03 -5.65
C ILE A 89 -18.87 5.55 -5.96
N THR A 90 -19.11 4.65 -5.01
CA THR A 90 -18.95 3.20 -5.19
C THR A 90 -20.31 2.55 -5.44
N ALA A 91 -20.33 1.49 -6.25
CA ALA A 91 -21.57 0.83 -6.65
C ALA A 91 -22.27 0.06 -5.51
N ASP A 92 -21.48 -0.49 -4.59
CA ASP A 92 -21.95 -1.31 -3.47
C ASP A 92 -21.51 -0.70 -2.13
N ASP A 93 -22.09 -1.19 -1.04
CA ASP A 93 -21.72 -0.82 0.35
C ASP A 93 -20.27 -1.20 0.73
N THR A 94 -19.58 -1.94 -0.13
CA THR A 94 -18.18 -2.31 0.07
C THR A 94 -17.39 -2.29 -1.23
N VAL A 95 -16.09 -1.99 -1.13
CA VAL A 95 -15.15 -2.09 -2.25
C VAL A 95 -14.12 -3.16 -1.94
N LYS A 96 -13.89 -4.08 -2.87
CA LYS A 96 -12.81 -5.06 -2.77
C LYS A 96 -11.60 -4.60 -3.58
N LEU A 97 -10.45 -4.56 -2.93
CA LEU A 97 -9.14 -4.42 -3.57
C LEU A 97 -8.42 -5.76 -3.56
N THR A 98 -7.77 -6.10 -4.67
CA THR A 98 -6.87 -7.25 -4.74
C THR A 98 -5.47 -6.79 -5.14
N TRP A 99 -4.52 -6.95 -4.23
CA TRP A 99 -3.10 -6.71 -4.44
C TRP A 99 -2.42 -7.98 -4.94
N HIS A 100 -1.53 -7.81 -5.90
CA HIS A 100 -0.76 -8.87 -6.56
C HIS A 100 0.70 -8.42 -6.64
N ASP A 101 1.63 -9.23 -6.12
CA ASP A 101 3.06 -8.96 -6.27
C ASP A 101 3.91 -10.22 -6.48
N GLY A 102 5.19 -10.00 -6.81
CA GLY A 102 6.12 -11.06 -7.21
C GLY A 102 5.65 -11.74 -8.50
N GLU A 103 5.69 -13.06 -8.52
CA GLU A 103 5.23 -13.86 -9.66
C GLU A 103 3.72 -14.12 -9.64
N ASN A 104 3.00 -13.64 -8.62
CA ASN A 104 1.54 -13.77 -8.53
C ASN A 104 0.84 -12.70 -9.35
N ARG A 105 0.89 -12.81 -10.67
CA ARG A 105 0.22 -11.89 -11.60
C ARG A 105 -1.31 -12.03 -11.52
N PRO A 106 -2.07 -10.95 -11.75
CA PRO A 106 -3.52 -11.05 -11.87
C PRO A 106 -3.92 -11.83 -13.14
N ASP A 107 -5.13 -12.37 -13.14
CA ASP A 107 -5.70 -13.05 -14.29
C ASP A 107 -5.97 -12.05 -15.42
N ALA A 108 -5.12 -12.07 -16.45
CA ALA A 108 -5.20 -11.15 -17.58
C ALA A 108 -6.53 -11.26 -18.35
N SER A 109 -7.21 -12.42 -18.32
CA SER A 109 -8.50 -12.58 -18.99
C SER A 109 -9.61 -11.71 -18.38
N ARG A 110 -9.39 -11.20 -17.16
CA ARG A 110 -10.33 -10.35 -16.42
C ARG A 110 -9.99 -8.87 -16.52
N ILE A 111 -8.93 -8.51 -17.25
CA ILE A 111 -8.44 -7.13 -17.38
C ILE A 111 -8.53 -6.71 -18.83
N SER A 112 -9.37 -5.73 -19.12
CA SER A 112 -9.37 -5.07 -20.42
C SER A 112 -8.14 -4.17 -20.53
N LEU A 113 -7.49 -4.19 -21.69
CA LEU A 113 -6.30 -3.38 -21.97
C LEU A 113 -6.63 -2.26 -22.97
N PRO A 114 -5.96 -1.09 -22.87
CA PRO A 114 -6.03 -0.05 -23.88
C PRO A 114 -5.55 -0.54 -25.26
N HIS A 115 -6.01 0.12 -26.31
CA HIS A 115 -5.58 -0.12 -27.68
C HIS A 115 -4.05 0.03 -27.80
N GLY A 116 -3.40 -0.94 -28.44
CA GLY A 116 -1.94 -1.00 -28.58
C GLY A 116 -1.20 -1.55 -27.35
N VAL A 117 -1.91 -2.02 -26.33
CA VAL A 117 -1.34 -2.71 -25.17
C VAL A 117 -1.69 -4.21 -25.24
N ASP A 118 -0.73 -5.02 -25.68
CA ASP A 118 -0.95 -6.45 -25.90
C ASP A 118 -0.71 -7.32 -24.66
N GLN A 119 -0.05 -6.77 -23.63
CA GLN A 119 0.32 -7.49 -22.41
C GLN A 119 0.17 -6.58 -21.18
N LEU A 120 -0.07 -7.22 -20.02
CA LEU A 120 -0.03 -6.50 -18.76
C LEU A 120 1.36 -5.88 -18.55
N PRO A 121 1.43 -4.62 -18.13
CA PRO A 121 2.71 -3.99 -17.79
C PRO A 121 3.29 -4.64 -16.54
N GLU A 122 4.56 -4.31 -16.25
CA GLU A 122 5.23 -4.75 -15.04
C GLU A 122 4.46 -4.36 -13.77
N SER A 123 3.83 -3.19 -13.75
CA SER A 123 2.97 -2.75 -12.66
C SER A 123 1.89 -1.77 -13.15
N GLY A 124 0.73 -1.78 -12.49
CA GLY A 124 -0.39 -0.91 -12.81
C GLY A 124 -1.59 -1.13 -11.89
N THR A 125 -2.61 -0.32 -12.07
CA THR A 125 -3.87 -0.39 -11.32
C THR A 125 -5.04 -0.50 -12.31
N PHE A 126 -6.02 -1.32 -11.96
CA PHE A 126 -7.22 -1.54 -12.77
C PHE A 126 -8.45 -1.42 -11.88
N TRP A 127 -9.38 -0.54 -12.25
CA TRP A 127 -10.64 -0.32 -11.53
C TRP A 127 -11.79 -0.88 -12.36
N ILE A 128 -12.72 -1.57 -11.69
CA ILE A 128 -13.92 -2.14 -12.30
C ILE A 128 -15.12 -1.32 -11.83
N GLY A 129 -15.86 -0.75 -12.77
CA GLY A 129 -17.10 -0.04 -12.51
C GLY A 129 -18.30 -0.70 -13.18
N GLU A 130 -19.50 -0.16 -12.94
CA GLU A 130 -20.76 -0.74 -13.43
C GLU A 130 -20.90 -0.70 -14.95
N ARG A 131 -20.22 0.24 -15.62
CA ARG A 131 -20.35 0.51 -17.06
C ARG A 131 -19.05 0.37 -17.84
N GLY A 132 -17.99 -0.08 -17.19
CA GLY A 132 -16.66 -0.12 -17.79
C GLY A 132 -15.57 -0.27 -16.75
N SER A 133 -14.35 0.02 -17.17
CA SER A 133 -13.18 -0.06 -16.30
C SER A 133 -12.22 1.11 -16.54
N ILE A 134 -11.26 1.29 -15.65
CA ILE A 134 -10.16 2.23 -15.82
C ILE A 134 -8.86 1.45 -15.69
N PHE A 135 -7.91 1.71 -16.59
CA PHE A 135 -6.59 1.12 -16.57
C PHE A 135 -5.52 2.21 -16.43
N LYS A 136 -4.57 2.04 -15.52
CA LYS A 136 -3.43 2.95 -15.34
C LYS A 136 -2.14 2.16 -15.22
N ASN A 137 -1.20 2.42 -16.12
CA ASN A 137 0.16 1.91 -16.01
C ASN A 137 0.95 2.72 -14.96
N TYR A 138 1.72 2.04 -14.12
CA TYR A 138 2.56 2.68 -13.11
C TYR A 138 3.69 3.50 -13.72
N ARG A 139 4.35 2.99 -14.78
CA ARG A 139 5.54 3.62 -15.38
C ARG A 139 5.24 4.88 -16.20
N GLY A 140 3.99 5.35 -16.19
CA GLY A 140 3.57 6.60 -16.83
C GLY A 140 2.33 6.45 -17.72
N GLY A 141 1.98 7.54 -18.38
CA GLY A 141 0.75 7.66 -19.17
C GLY A 141 -0.46 8.05 -18.31
N ASN A 142 -1.52 8.49 -18.97
CA ASN A 142 -2.78 8.87 -18.31
C ASN A 142 -3.62 7.62 -17.99
N PRO A 143 -4.52 7.66 -16.99
CA PRO A 143 -5.52 6.61 -16.83
C PRO A 143 -6.38 6.56 -18.10
N VAL A 144 -6.74 5.35 -18.54
CA VAL A 144 -7.56 5.13 -19.73
C VAL A 144 -8.86 4.46 -19.30
N VAL A 145 -9.99 5.10 -19.60
CA VAL A 145 -11.33 4.53 -19.42
C VAL A 145 -11.63 3.54 -20.55
N LEU A 146 -12.16 2.38 -20.21
CA LEU A 146 -12.40 1.26 -21.09
C LEU A 146 -13.88 0.83 -21.07
N PRO A 147 -14.49 0.53 -22.23
CA PRO A 147 -13.89 0.63 -23.57
C PRO A 147 -13.67 2.10 -23.98
N GLU A 148 -12.58 2.41 -24.70
CA GLU A 148 -12.17 3.79 -25.00
C GLU A 148 -13.25 4.60 -25.71
N VAL A 149 -14.06 3.95 -26.55
CA VAL A 149 -15.19 4.59 -27.25
C VAL A 149 -16.23 5.20 -26.29
N SER A 150 -16.30 4.72 -25.05
CA SER A 150 -17.22 5.24 -24.02
C SER A 150 -16.74 6.57 -23.41
N PHE A 151 -15.45 6.89 -23.56
CA PHE A 151 -14.82 8.07 -23.00
C PHE A 151 -13.76 8.63 -23.97
N PRO A 152 -14.21 9.37 -25.00
CA PRO A 152 -13.32 9.87 -26.03
C PRO A 152 -12.36 10.93 -25.47
N ALA A 153 -11.26 11.17 -26.20
CA ALA A 153 -10.13 11.97 -25.74
C ALA A 153 -10.51 13.38 -25.24
N GLU A 154 -11.54 13.99 -25.84
CA GLU A 154 -12.02 15.33 -25.51
C GLU A 154 -12.68 15.43 -24.13
N ARG A 155 -13.04 14.29 -23.51
CA ARG A 155 -13.59 14.26 -22.15
C ARG A 155 -12.53 14.25 -21.06
N TYR A 156 -11.27 13.96 -21.39
CA TYR A 156 -10.20 14.05 -20.41
C TYR A 156 -9.92 15.52 -20.09
N PRO A 157 -9.63 15.85 -18.82
CA PRO A 157 -9.23 17.21 -18.46
C PRO A 157 -7.93 17.56 -19.18
N THR A 158 -7.92 18.70 -19.86
CA THR A 158 -6.76 19.20 -20.63
C THR A 158 -6.04 20.37 -19.97
N ASP A 159 -6.65 20.91 -18.92
CA ASP A 159 -6.25 22.12 -18.19
C ASP A 159 -5.70 21.81 -16.79
N LEU A 160 -5.19 20.60 -16.57
CA LEU A 160 -4.56 20.23 -15.31
C LEU A 160 -3.25 21.02 -15.13
N ALA A 161 -3.16 21.79 -14.04
CA ALA A 161 -1.93 22.46 -13.66
C ALA A 161 -0.83 21.42 -13.37
N PRO A 162 0.42 21.68 -13.80
CA PRO A 162 1.55 20.84 -13.40
C PRO A 162 1.66 20.77 -11.88
N GLN A 163 1.75 19.55 -11.35
CA GLN A 163 1.89 19.32 -9.91
C GLN A 163 3.37 19.11 -9.56
N ASN A 164 3.82 19.74 -8.48
CA ASN A 164 5.14 19.52 -7.89
C ASN A 164 5.00 19.45 -6.37
N HIS A 165 5.02 18.22 -5.84
CA HIS A 165 4.81 17.97 -4.41
C HIS A 165 5.88 18.61 -3.51
N TYR A 166 7.11 18.82 -4.00
CA TYR A 166 8.13 19.53 -3.23
C TYR A 166 7.78 21.01 -3.04
N HIS A 167 7.28 21.66 -4.09
CA HIS A 167 6.86 23.07 -4.02
C HIS A 167 5.53 23.21 -3.28
N ASP A 168 4.58 22.29 -3.48
CA ASP A 168 3.32 22.27 -2.73
C ASP A 168 3.57 22.31 -1.22
N TRP A 169 4.51 21.52 -0.72
CA TRP A 169 4.88 21.51 0.70
C TRP A 169 5.42 22.87 1.19
N VAL A 170 6.30 23.50 0.41
CA VAL A 170 6.84 24.84 0.73
C VAL A 170 5.71 25.88 0.71
N ASP A 171 4.87 25.87 -0.32
CA ASP A 171 3.76 26.80 -0.46
C ASP A 171 2.71 26.61 0.65
N ALA A 172 2.47 25.37 1.07
CA ALA A 172 1.59 25.03 2.17
C ALA A 172 2.08 25.65 3.49
N ILE A 173 3.37 25.55 3.78
CA ILE A 173 3.99 26.20 4.95
C ILE A 173 3.82 27.72 4.89
N LEU A 174 4.17 28.34 3.75
CA LEU A 174 4.16 29.79 3.60
C LEU A 174 2.74 30.38 3.68
N SER A 175 1.73 29.65 3.21
CA SER A 175 0.33 30.11 3.19
C SER A 175 -0.50 29.61 4.36
N GLY A 176 0.03 28.72 5.21
CA GLY A 176 -0.68 28.16 6.36
C GLY A 176 -1.81 27.21 5.98
N ARG A 177 -1.77 26.59 4.78
CA ARG A 177 -2.71 25.54 4.37
C ARG A 177 -2.12 24.14 4.58
N LYS A 178 -2.95 23.12 4.41
CA LYS A 178 -2.49 21.73 4.33
C LYS A 178 -1.75 21.48 3.01
N ALA A 179 -0.71 20.64 3.08
CA ALA A 179 -0.06 20.10 1.89
C ALA A 179 -1.02 19.14 1.15
N CYS A 180 -0.71 18.84 -0.11
CA CYS A 180 -1.52 17.98 -0.97
C CYS A 180 -1.66 16.53 -0.45
N ASP A 181 -0.73 16.09 0.40
CA ASP A 181 -0.75 14.80 1.08
C ASP A 181 -0.44 15.01 2.58
N ASP A 182 -1.44 15.47 3.33
CA ASP A 182 -1.31 15.65 4.78
C ASP A 182 -1.58 14.33 5.55
N PHE A 183 -1.32 14.32 6.86
CA PHE A 183 -1.48 13.12 7.68
C PHE A 183 -2.91 12.53 7.69
N SER A 184 -3.94 13.34 7.39
CA SER A 184 -5.30 12.82 7.25
C SER A 184 -5.48 11.93 6.00
N HIS A 185 -4.60 12.05 5.00
CA HIS A 185 -4.51 11.17 3.83
C HIS A 185 -3.45 10.08 4.01
N GLY A 186 -2.21 10.48 4.31
CA GLY A 186 -1.09 9.55 4.45
C GLY A 186 -1.22 8.56 5.62
N GLY A 187 -1.95 8.92 6.67
CA GLY A 187 -2.23 8.05 7.83
C GLY A 187 -3.06 6.81 7.47
N PRO A 188 -4.31 6.97 6.98
CA PRO A 188 -5.12 5.87 6.48
C PRO A 188 -4.42 5.02 5.40
N LEU A 189 -3.68 5.66 4.49
CA LEU A 189 -2.92 4.97 3.45
C LEU A 189 -1.80 4.09 4.04
N SER A 190 -1.10 4.59 5.05
CA SER A 190 -0.09 3.82 5.79
C SER A 190 -0.71 2.66 6.56
N GLU A 191 -1.88 2.87 7.17
CA GLU A 191 -2.61 1.84 7.90
C GLU A 191 -2.97 0.65 7.01
N VAL A 192 -3.52 0.89 5.81
CA VAL A 192 -3.94 -0.20 4.91
C VAL A 192 -2.76 -1.05 4.42
N VAL A 193 -1.61 -0.43 4.12
CA VAL A 193 -0.44 -1.20 3.65
C VAL A 193 0.16 -2.04 4.78
N LEU A 194 0.12 -1.54 6.03
CA LEU A 194 0.54 -2.27 7.20
C LEU A 194 -0.39 -3.44 7.52
N VAL A 195 -1.70 -3.22 7.53
CA VAL A 195 -2.73 -4.26 7.72
C VAL A 195 -2.60 -5.34 6.63
N GLY A 196 -2.46 -4.91 5.38
CA GLY A 196 -2.23 -5.78 4.24
C GLY A 196 -0.97 -6.64 4.37
N ALA A 197 0.14 -6.04 4.78
CA ALA A 197 1.38 -6.76 5.00
C ALA A 197 1.30 -7.75 6.17
N MET A 198 0.61 -7.40 7.26
CA MET A 198 0.43 -8.30 8.40
C MET A 198 -0.35 -9.58 8.04
N ALA A 199 -1.26 -9.51 7.07
CA ALA A 199 -1.97 -10.71 6.58
C ALA A 199 -1.01 -11.79 6.05
N ASP A 200 0.19 -11.42 5.60
CA ASP A 200 1.22 -12.37 5.18
C ASP A 200 1.68 -13.32 6.30
N ARG A 201 1.54 -12.92 7.57
CA ARG A 201 1.89 -13.73 8.75
C ARG A 201 0.73 -14.53 9.31
N ALA A 202 -0.47 -14.31 8.79
CA ALA A 202 -1.72 -14.95 9.21
C ALA A 202 -2.55 -15.34 7.97
N ALA A 203 -1.91 -16.00 7.01
CA ALA A 203 -2.49 -16.33 5.72
C ALA A 203 -3.62 -17.36 5.81
N GLY A 204 -4.52 -17.34 4.81
CA GLY A 204 -5.67 -18.23 4.71
C GLY A 204 -6.98 -17.45 4.84
N ASP A 205 -7.57 -17.49 6.04
CA ASP A 205 -8.91 -16.96 6.31
C ASP A 205 -8.94 -15.42 6.36
N TRP A 206 -10.15 -14.87 6.32
CA TRP A 206 -10.37 -13.45 6.57
C TRP A 206 -9.98 -13.08 8.00
N LEU A 207 -9.33 -11.92 8.15
CA LEU A 207 -9.03 -11.27 9.42
C LEU A 207 -9.81 -9.95 9.48
N HIS A 208 -10.60 -9.75 10.54
CA HIS A 208 -11.45 -8.56 10.69
C HIS A 208 -10.72 -7.47 11.46
N TRP A 209 -10.49 -6.33 10.80
CA TRP A 209 -9.72 -5.22 11.34
C TRP A 209 -10.65 -4.22 12.05
N GLU A 210 -10.35 -3.93 13.30
CA GLU A 210 -10.98 -2.86 14.08
C GLU A 210 -9.99 -1.71 14.23
N ARG A 211 -10.29 -0.60 13.54
CA ARG A 211 -9.42 0.58 13.46
C ARG A 211 -9.23 1.24 14.81
N ASP A 212 -10.30 1.43 15.57
CA ASP A 212 -10.26 2.23 16.80
C ASP A 212 -9.43 1.57 17.89
N SER A 213 -9.50 0.24 17.98
CA SER A 213 -8.68 -0.54 18.90
C SER A 213 -7.35 -1.01 18.30
N GLN A 214 -7.17 -0.85 16.98
CA GLN A 214 -6.04 -1.37 16.20
C GLN A 214 -5.82 -2.88 16.42
N THR A 215 -6.88 -3.67 16.26
CA THR A 215 -6.82 -5.12 16.50
C THR A 215 -7.46 -5.94 15.38
N PHE A 216 -7.00 -7.18 15.24
CA PHE A 216 -7.73 -8.20 14.49
C PHE A 216 -8.67 -8.94 15.45
N THR A 217 -9.97 -8.63 15.37
CA THR A 217 -10.96 -9.04 16.37
C THR A 217 -11.14 -10.56 16.47
N ASP A 218 -10.81 -11.28 15.41
CA ASP A 218 -10.90 -12.73 15.25
C ASP A 218 -9.55 -13.45 15.34
N ASN A 219 -8.42 -12.72 15.42
CA ASN A 219 -7.09 -13.31 15.41
C ASN A 219 -6.13 -12.62 16.36
N LYS A 220 -6.02 -13.19 17.57
CA LYS A 220 -5.11 -12.68 18.61
C LYS A 220 -3.64 -12.74 18.19
N SER A 221 -3.21 -13.77 17.47
CA SER A 221 -1.82 -13.87 17.02
C SER A 221 -1.46 -12.82 15.97
N ALA A 222 -2.38 -12.47 15.08
CA ALA A 222 -2.21 -11.37 14.14
C ALA A 222 -2.22 -10.00 14.86
N THR A 223 -3.07 -9.85 15.88
CA THR A 223 -3.13 -8.62 16.69
C THR A 223 -1.80 -8.31 17.39
N VAL A 224 -1.07 -9.33 17.86
CA VAL A 224 0.26 -9.16 18.45
C VAL A 224 1.25 -8.50 17.47
N LEU A 225 1.05 -8.63 16.16
CA LEU A 225 1.94 -8.06 15.13
C LEU A 225 1.81 -6.54 14.99
N VAL A 226 0.69 -5.96 15.46
CA VAL A 226 0.40 -4.52 15.34
C VAL A 226 1.40 -3.69 16.15
N ARG A 227 1.88 -4.24 17.27
CA ARG A 227 2.84 -3.59 18.16
C ARG A 227 4.16 -4.36 18.15
N ARG A 228 5.26 -3.65 18.39
CA ARG A 228 6.60 -4.23 18.49
C ARG A 228 7.20 -3.84 19.83
N ALA A 229 7.97 -4.75 20.42
CA ALA A 229 8.79 -4.41 21.58
C ALA A 229 9.95 -3.52 21.12
N TYR A 230 10.11 -2.37 21.76
CA TYR A 230 11.23 -1.48 21.51
C TYR A 230 12.37 -1.85 22.46
N ARG A 231 13.61 -1.81 21.96
CA ARG A 231 14.78 -2.05 22.82
C ARG A 231 14.96 -0.94 23.85
N ASP A 232 15.66 -1.26 24.93
CA ASP A 232 15.97 -0.31 25.99
C ASP A 232 16.71 0.93 25.48
N GLY A 233 16.26 2.10 25.92
CA GLY A 233 16.77 3.41 25.50
C GLY A 233 16.15 3.94 24.20
N TRP A 234 15.29 3.16 23.54
CA TRP A 234 14.60 3.54 22.30
C TRP A 234 13.08 3.59 22.43
N GLN A 235 12.57 3.36 23.64
CA GLN A 235 11.16 3.49 23.95
C GLN A 235 10.64 4.91 23.71
N VAL A 236 9.41 4.98 23.21
CA VAL A 236 8.67 6.23 23.02
C VAL A 236 7.37 6.11 23.78
N GLU A 237 7.11 7.07 24.66
CA GLU A 237 5.92 7.08 25.49
C GLU A 237 4.65 6.93 24.63
N GLY A 238 3.84 5.92 24.95
CA GLY A 238 2.60 5.59 24.22
C GLY A 238 2.77 4.71 22.96
N LEU A 239 3.99 4.41 22.51
CA LEU A 239 4.24 3.61 21.30
C LEU A 239 5.02 2.31 21.56
N GLY A 240 5.74 2.23 22.67
CA GLY A 240 6.52 1.06 23.08
C GLY A 240 7.58 1.47 24.07
#